data_AF-A0A952SHX1-F1
#
_entry.id   AF-A0A952SHX1-F1
#
_cell.length_a   1.000
_cell.length_b   1.000
_cell.length_c   1.000
_cell.angle_alpha   90.00
_cell.angle_beta   90.00
_cell.angle_gamma   90.00
#
_symmetry.space_group_name_H-M   'P 1'
#
loop_
_entity.id
_entity.type
_entity.pdbx_description
1 polymer ?
#
loop_
_entity_poly.entity_id
_entity_poly.type
_entity_poly.pdbx_seq_one_letter_code
_entity_poly.pdbx_strand_id
1 'polypeptide(L)'
;MERHQGSSSTGKIPLTLSIRCWGLSLLLIAALSPSSASAQVRPVDVLITVVKDRVVAIPGGGSPVEEPLGVNETIVATAAHGPAGFAQTSRRLLGFSSSLHRWTEVQLGVEEQVEHHRVFPRVILVQTNRRVHGFQESRGHWFSEALGPNETVNQLEGRGHVAVAITPERALAFSAFTGGFFSVRFSPNEQVQSIDQANDVTLVRTTVRQLAFRSQIGLWTEMR
;
A
#
# COMPACT_ATOMS: atom_id res chain seq x y z
N MET A 1 -64.17 4.40 -94.40
CA MET A 1 -63.45 3.20 -94.87
C MET A 1 -62.14 3.16 -94.10
N GLU A 2 -61.68 2.17 -93.35
CA GLU A 2 -62.07 0.82 -92.88
C GLU A 2 -61.26 0.64 -91.55
N ARG A 3 -61.82 0.14 -90.43
CA ARG A 3 -61.71 -1.26 -89.92
C ARG A 3 -60.32 -1.89 -90.07
N HIS A 4 -59.76 -2.70 -89.17
CA HIS A 4 -60.04 -3.19 -87.81
C HIS A 4 -58.84 -4.10 -87.45
N GLN A 5 -58.45 -4.11 -86.17
CA GLN A 5 -58.12 -5.29 -85.36
C GLN A 5 -56.95 -6.26 -85.68
N GLY A 6 -56.32 -6.64 -84.56
CA GLY A 6 -55.86 -8.02 -84.26
C GLY A 6 -54.42 -8.31 -84.71
N SER A 7 -53.64 -9.16 -84.06
CA SER A 7 -53.88 -10.12 -82.98
C SER A 7 -52.55 -10.84 -82.67
N SER A 8 -52.36 -11.31 -81.42
CA SER A 8 -51.55 -12.49 -81.02
C SER A 8 -50.00 -12.39 -81.16
N SER A 9 -49.12 -13.11 -80.46
CA SER A 9 -49.18 -14.14 -79.41
C SER A 9 -47.73 -14.51 -78.99
N THR A 10 -47.58 -14.98 -77.74
CA THR A 10 -46.59 -15.95 -77.21
C THR A 10 -45.09 -15.64 -77.08
N GLY A 11 -44.59 -15.80 -75.84
CA GLY A 11 -43.20 -16.16 -75.52
C GLY A 11 -43.00 -16.30 -74.01
N LYS A 12 -42.73 -17.53 -73.53
CA LYS A 12 -42.56 -17.93 -72.11
C LYS A 12 -41.13 -17.62 -71.60
N ILE A 13 -40.95 -17.52 -70.28
CA ILE A 13 -39.97 -18.27 -69.42
C ILE A 13 -40.09 -17.75 -67.96
N PRO A 14 -39.96 -18.60 -66.91
CA PRO A 14 -40.47 -18.36 -65.57
C PRO A 14 -39.37 -18.02 -64.53
N LEU A 15 -39.74 -17.40 -63.41
CA LEU A 15 -39.00 -17.58 -62.15
C LEU A 15 -39.92 -17.39 -60.94
N THR A 16 -40.02 -18.48 -60.19
CA THR A 16 -40.76 -18.69 -58.96
C THR A 16 -40.11 -17.96 -57.79
N LEU A 17 -40.91 -17.36 -56.89
CA LEU A 17 -40.52 -17.25 -55.49
C LEU A 17 -41.72 -17.58 -54.60
N SER A 18 -41.74 -18.83 -54.15
CA SER A 18 -42.70 -19.35 -53.18
C SER A 18 -42.43 -18.75 -51.81
N ILE A 19 -43.41 -18.03 -51.28
CA ILE A 19 -43.44 -17.61 -49.88
C ILE A 19 -43.72 -18.87 -49.05
N ARG A 20 -42.75 -19.24 -48.20
CA ARG A 20 -42.95 -20.25 -47.17
C ARG A 20 -42.35 -19.73 -45.87
N CYS A 21 -43.21 -19.16 -45.04
CA CYS A 21 -43.01 -19.10 -43.59
C CYS A 21 -42.62 -20.49 -43.11
N TRP A 22 -41.65 -20.58 -42.18
CA TRP A 22 -41.57 -21.53 -41.06
C TRP A 22 -40.26 -21.25 -40.31
N GLY A 23 -40.33 -21.22 -38.98
CA GLY A 23 -39.17 -21.43 -38.13
C GLY A 23 -38.84 -20.29 -37.18
N LEU A 24 -39.34 -20.42 -35.94
CA LEU A 24 -38.89 -19.73 -34.74
C LEU A 24 -37.36 -19.57 -34.70
N SER A 25 -36.90 -18.38 -34.31
CA SER A 25 -35.62 -18.24 -33.61
C SER A 25 -35.81 -17.17 -32.54
N LEU A 26 -36.25 -17.63 -31.36
CA LEU A 26 -36.25 -16.86 -30.12
C LEU A 26 -34.79 -16.75 -29.68
N LEU A 27 -34.13 -15.65 -30.03
CA LEU A 27 -32.80 -15.30 -29.51
C LEU A 27 -32.96 -14.80 -28.07
N LEU A 28 -32.95 -15.75 -27.12
CA LEU A 28 -32.77 -15.45 -25.70
C LEU A 28 -31.28 -15.12 -25.49
N ILE A 29 -30.91 -13.85 -25.66
CA ILE A 29 -29.60 -13.36 -25.20
C ILE A 29 -29.67 -13.32 -23.68
N ALA A 30 -29.31 -14.44 -23.05
CA ALA A 30 -28.96 -14.46 -21.65
C ALA A 30 -27.76 -13.52 -21.50
N ALA A 31 -28.01 -12.34 -20.91
CA ALA A 31 -26.97 -11.44 -20.47
C ALA A 31 -26.16 -12.17 -19.38
N LEU A 32 -25.15 -12.92 -19.82
CA LEU A 32 -23.99 -13.30 -19.04
C LEU A 32 -23.30 -11.99 -18.67
N SER A 33 -23.83 -11.32 -17.65
CA SER A 33 -23.06 -10.31 -16.94
C SER A 33 -21.90 -11.08 -16.33
N PRO A 34 -20.64 -10.88 -16.77
CA PRO A 34 -19.54 -11.37 -15.98
C PRO A 34 -19.68 -10.66 -14.64
N SER A 35 -20.17 -11.39 -13.64
CA SER A 35 -19.98 -10.99 -12.25
C SER A 35 -18.49 -10.90 -12.11
N SER A 36 -17.96 -9.69 -12.22
CA SER A 36 -16.60 -9.39 -11.82
C SER A 36 -16.63 -9.65 -10.32
N ALA A 37 -16.37 -10.91 -9.96
CA ALA A 37 -15.94 -11.24 -8.63
C ALA A 37 -14.69 -10.39 -8.45
N SER A 38 -14.87 -9.25 -7.79
CA SER A 38 -13.79 -8.53 -7.16
C SER A 38 -13.06 -9.59 -6.34
N ALA A 39 -11.94 -10.07 -6.85
CA ALA A 39 -10.97 -10.76 -6.04
C ALA A 39 -10.54 -9.71 -5.03
N GLN A 40 -11.24 -9.66 -3.89
CA GLN A 40 -10.76 -8.94 -2.75
C GLN A 40 -9.40 -9.55 -2.47
N VAL A 41 -8.33 -8.82 -2.84
CA VAL A 41 -6.97 -9.15 -2.46
C VAL A 41 -7.01 -9.21 -0.95
N ARG A 42 -7.12 -10.43 -0.41
CA ARG A 42 -7.03 -10.61 1.03
C ARG A 42 -5.68 -10.03 1.44
N PRO A 43 -5.61 -9.21 2.49
CA PRO A 43 -4.34 -8.85 3.06
C PRO A 43 -3.55 -10.14 3.27
N VAL A 44 -2.41 -10.26 2.60
CA VAL A 44 -1.56 -11.44 2.72
C VAL A 44 -0.78 -11.23 4.00
N ASP A 45 -1.17 -11.95 5.05
CA ASP A 45 -0.40 -11.95 6.29
C ASP A 45 0.96 -12.62 6.04
N VAL A 46 2.02 -12.05 6.63
CA VAL A 46 3.37 -12.64 6.59
C VAL A 46 3.76 -13.16 7.97
N LEU A 47 4.38 -14.34 8.00
CA LEU A 47 5.08 -14.85 9.16
C LEU A 47 6.58 -14.66 8.97
N ILE A 48 7.27 -14.15 9.99
CA ILE A 48 8.74 -14.06 10.00
C ILE A 48 9.31 -15.11 10.93
N THR A 49 10.27 -15.89 10.44
CA THR A 49 11.00 -16.89 11.21
C THR A 49 12.50 -16.80 10.92
N VAL A 50 13.30 -17.47 11.73
CA VAL A 50 14.76 -17.53 11.59
C VAL A 50 15.16 -18.98 11.39
N VAL A 51 15.91 -19.25 10.32
CA VAL A 51 16.41 -20.59 9.99
C VAL A 51 17.91 -20.50 9.81
N LYS A 52 18.66 -21.10 10.74
CA LYS A 52 20.13 -21.04 10.77
C LYS A 52 20.64 -19.60 10.73
N ASP A 53 21.32 -19.22 9.66
CA ASP A 53 21.95 -17.95 9.37
C ASP A 53 21.08 -17.06 8.45
N ARG A 54 19.76 -17.22 8.51
CA ARG A 54 18.82 -16.54 7.59
C ARG A 54 17.58 -16.08 8.32
N VAL A 55 17.08 -14.91 7.95
CA VAL A 55 15.69 -14.53 8.23
C VAL A 55 14.83 -14.94 7.06
N VAL A 56 13.67 -15.51 7.33
CA VAL A 56 12.76 -16.04 6.32
C VAL A 56 11.38 -15.43 6.52
N ALA A 57 10.89 -14.79 5.47
CA ALA A 57 9.51 -14.35 5.36
C ALA A 57 8.68 -15.43 4.67
N ILE A 58 7.58 -15.83 5.29
CA ILE A 58 6.61 -16.77 4.74
C ILE A 58 5.30 -15.99 4.51
N PRO A 59 5.12 -15.39 3.32
CA PRO A 59 3.86 -14.74 2.98
C PRO A 59 2.76 -15.78 2.83
N GLY A 60 1.52 -15.44 3.19
CA GLY A 60 0.35 -16.31 3.03
C GLY A 60 0.03 -16.71 1.58
N GLY A 61 0.69 -16.10 0.60
CA GLY A 61 0.73 -16.54 -0.79
C GLY A 61 2.15 -16.44 -1.35
N GLY A 62 2.53 -17.37 -2.21
CA GLY A 62 3.87 -17.43 -2.81
C GLY A 62 4.83 -18.36 -2.07
N SER A 63 6.11 -18.29 -2.44
CA SER A 63 7.19 -19.07 -1.79
C SER A 63 7.82 -18.28 -0.65
N PRO A 64 8.41 -18.96 0.36
CA PRO A 64 9.23 -18.29 1.37
C PRO A 64 10.36 -17.48 0.73
N VAL A 65 10.65 -16.32 1.32
CA VAL A 65 11.71 -15.41 0.88
C VAL A 65 12.75 -15.29 1.98
N GLU A 66 13.96 -15.74 1.67
CA GLU A 66 15.09 -15.73 2.60
C GLU A 66 15.96 -14.50 2.41
N GLU A 67 16.50 -13.98 3.51
CA GLU A 67 17.60 -13.02 3.52
C GLU A 67 18.72 -13.57 4.40
N PRO A 68 19.92 -13.83 3.84
CA PRO A 68 21.03 -14.36 4.60
C PRO A 68 21.62 -13.30 5.54
N LEU A 69 22.09 -13.75 6.69
CA LEU A 69 22.84 -12.95 7.66
C LEU A 69 24.32 -12.94 7.28
N GLY A 70 24.96 -11.78 7.45
CA GLY A 70 26.39 -11.63 7.33
C GLY A 70 27.16 -12.36 8.44
N VAL A 71 28.47 -12.47 8.28
CA VAL A 71 29.35 -13.15 9.25
C VAL A 71 29.25 -12.49 10.62
N ASN A 72 28.90 -13.24 11.66
CA ASN A 72 28.67 -12.74 13.03
C ASN A 72 27.53 -11.72 13.15
N GLU A 73 26.65 -11.61 12.14
CA GLU A 73 25.39 -10.87 12.27
C GLU A 73 24.40 -11.73 13.06
N THR A 74 23.70 -11.12 14.02
CA THR A 74 22.73 -11.81 14.86
C THR A 74 21.37 -11.15 14.74
N ILE A 75 20.31 -11.93 14.79
CA ILE A 75 18.94 -11.40 14.91
C ILE A 75 18.74 -10.85 16.32
N VAL A 76 18.28 -9.61 16.40
CA VAL A 76 17.93 -8.94 17.67
C VAL A 76 16.42 -9.03 17.90
N ALA A 77 15.63 -8.76 16.87
CA ALA A 77 14.17 -8.81 16.95
C ALA A 77 13.55 -9.13 15.59
N THR A 78 12.35 -9.72 15.61
CA THR A 78 11.50 -9.89 14.42
C THR A 78 10.07 -9.51 14.78
N ALA A 79 9.32 -9.02 13.78
CA ALA A 79 7.91 -8.70 13.93
C ALA A 79 7.20 -8.74 12.57
N ALA A 80 5.89 -8.91 12.58
CA ALA A 80 5.07 -8.86 11.38
C ALA A 80 3.67 -8.33 11.70
N HIS A 81 3.06 -7.65 10.73
CA HIS A 81 1.65 -7.25 10.81
C HIS A 81 1.11 -7.08 9.39
N GLY A 82 0.10 -7.87 9.03
CA GLY A 82 -0.42 -7.85 7.67
C GLY A 82 0.67 -8.23 6.66
N PRO A 83 0.83 -7.48 5.55
CA PRO A 83 1.82 -7.78 4.53
C PRO A 83 3.24 -7.27 4.85
N ALA A 84 3.42 -6.55 5.95
CA ALA A 84 4.71 -5.99 6.35
C ALA A 84 5.43 -6.92 7.34
N GLY A 85 6.68 -7.24 7.03
CA GLY A 85 7.58 -7.97 7.93
C GLY A 85 8.79 -7.14 8.32
N PHE A 86 9.30 -7.37 9.51
CA PHE A 86 10.44 -6.67 10.08
C PHE A 86 11.43 -7.65 10.69
N ALA A 87 12.71 -7.40 10.47
CA ALA A 87 13.77 -7.96 11.30
C ALA A 87 14.81 -6.90 11.62
N GLN A 88 15.20 -6.84 12.88
CA GLN A 88 16.34 -6.09 13.34
C GLN A 88 17.49 -7.06 13.53
N THR A 89 18.65 -6.71 12.99
CA THR A 89 19.90 -7.42 13.25
C THR A 89 20.85 -6.55 14.06
N SER A 90 22.01 -7.10 14.41
CA SER A 90 23.10 -6.32 15.03
C SER A 90 23.73 -5.28 14.10
N ARG A 91 23.34 -5.21 12.82
CA ARG A 91 23.96 -4.32 11.82
C ARG A 91 22.99 -3.53 10.96
N ARG A 92 21.78 -4.03 10.73
CA ARG A 92 20.82 -3.45 9.80
C ARG A 92 19.39 -3.68 10.24
N LEU A 93 18.51 -2.87 9.65
CA LEU A 93 17.08 -3.07 9.68
C LEU A 93 16.65 -3.70 8.36
N LEU A 94 15.83 -4.73 8.43
CA LEU A 94 15.28 -5.45 7.30
C LEU A 94 13.77 -5.26 7.26
N GLY A 95 13.28 -4.79 6.11
CA GLY A 95 11.86 -4.58 5.84
C GLY A 95 11.44 -5.52 4.73
N PHE A 96 10.48 -6.39 5.03
CA PHE A 96 9.88 -7.29 4.06
C PHE A 96 8.59 -6.68 3.50
N SER A 97 8.49 -6.70 2.18
CA SER A 97 7.29 -6.34 1.44
C SER A 97 6.67 -7.61 0.86
N SER A 98 5.49 -8.00 1.34
CA SER A 98 4.76 -9.12 0.74
C SER A 98 4.27 -8.79 -0.66
N SER A 99 3.95 -7.53 -0.96
CA SER A 99 3.53 -7.12 -2.30
C SER A 99 4.66 -7.29 -3.33
N LEU A 100 5.91 -7.06 -2.93
CA LEU A 100 7.09 -7.16 -3.79
C LEU A 100 7.87 -8.47 -3.61
N HIS A 101 7.46 -9.34 -2.68
CA HIS A 101 8.13 -10.60 -2.35
C HIS A 101 9.65 -10.44 -2.12
N ARG A 102 10.06 -9.41 -1.38
CA ARG A 102 11.48 -9.14 -1.13
C ARG A 102 11.75 -8.50 0.21
N TRP A 103 12.96 -8.76 0.71
CA TRP A 103 13.60 -7.99 1.76
C TRP A 103 14.32 -6.77 1.19
N THR A 104 14.36 -5.70 1.96
CA THR A 104 15.20 -4.53 1.69
C THR A 104 15.74 -4.01 3.01
N GLU A 105 16.92 -3.40 2.95
CA GLU A 105 17.68 -3.06 4.14
C GLU A 105 17.99 -1.57 4.27
N VAL A 106 18.25 -1.16 5.51
CA VAL A 106 19.02 0.03 5.82
C VAL A 106 20.05 -0.33 6.89
N GLN A 107 21.30 0.09 6.69
CA GLN A 107 22.40 -0.16 7.62
C GLN A 107 22.29 0.75 8.84
N LEU A 108 22.57 0.19 10.03
CA LEU A 108 22.72 0.95 11.27
C LEU A 108 24.15 1.50 11.37
N GLY A 109 24.29 2.70 11.91
CA GLY A 109 25.61 3.25 12.28
C GLY A 109 26.30 2.44 13.39
N VAL A 110 27.62 2.59 13.52
CA VAL A 110 28.47 1.83 14.47
C VAL A 110 28.02 1.94 15.93
N GLU A 111 27.44 3.08 16.31
CA GLU A 111 26.93 3.36 17.66
C GLU A 111 25.41 3.63 17.65
N GLU A 112 24.76 3.30 16.54
CA GLU A 112 23.33 3.47 16.39
C GLU A 112 22.61 2.28 16.99
N GLN A 113 21.75 2.56 17.98
CA GLN A 113 21.01 1.55 18.72
C GLN A 113 19.53 1.77 18.49
N VAL A 114 18.81 0.70 18.16
CA VAL A 114 17.35 0.73 18.07
C VAL A 114 16.78 0.81 19.48
N GLU A 115 15.98 1.82 19.73
CA GLU A 115 15.30 2.03 21.01
C GLU A 115 13.90 1.41 20.94
N HIS A 116 13.15 1.72 19.88
CA HIS A 116 11.78 1.29 19.70
C HIS A 116 11.47 0.97 18.23
N HIS A 117 10.56 0.02 18.00
CA HIS A 117 9.98 -0.22 16.69
C HIS A 117 8.48 -0.49 16.79
N ARG A 118 7.76 -0.22 15.70
CA ARG A 118 6.35 -0.58 15.49
C ARG A 118 6.14 -1.03 14.06
N VAL A 119 5.46 -2.17 13.91
CA VAL A 119 5.09 -2.74 12.61
C VAL A 119 3.60 -2.55 12.40
N PHE A 120 3.24 -1.79 11.36
CA PHE A 120 1.88 -1.61 10.88
C PHE A 120 1.74 -2.22 9.49
N PRO A 121 0.51 -2.50 9.01
CA PRO A 121 0.32 -3.19 7.74
C PRO A 121 0.95 -2.51 6.52
N ARG A 122 1.13 -1.18 6.52
CA ARG A 122 1.69 -0.45 5.38
C ARG A 122 2.98 0.30 5.69
N VAL A 123 3.33 0.40 6.97
CA VAL A 123 4.48 1.18 7.43
C VAL A 123 5.17 0.48 8.59
N ILE A 124 6.50 0.51 8.61
CA ILE A 124 7.29 0.16 9.79
C ILE A 124 7.99 1.43 10.24
N LEU A 125 7.88 1.75 11.52
CA LEU A 125 8.65 2.81 12.13
C LEU A 125 9.67 2.22 13.09
N VAL A 126 10.91 2.66 12.98
CA VAL A 126 12.00 2.28 13.89
C VAL A 126 12.68 3.55 14.37
N GLN A 127 12.67 3.76 15.68
CA GLN A 127 13.43 4.80 16.34
C GLN A 127 14.78 4.23 16.78
N THR A 128 15.83 4.96 16.45
CA THR A 128 17.17 4.79 17.03
C THR A 128 17.51 6.00 17.88
N ASN A 129 18.61 5.92 18.62
CA ASN A 129 19.21 7.05 19.32
C ASN A 129 19.71 8.18 18.38
N ARG A 130 19.57 8.05 17.06
CA ARG A 130 20.07 9.03 16.06
C ARG A 130 19.05 9.41 15.00
N ARG A 131 18.09 8.54 14.69
CA ARG A 131 17.23 8.65 13.52
C ARG A 131 15.86 8.03 13.79
N VAL A 132 14.90 8.41 12.96
CA VAL A 132 13.68 7.63 12.76
C VAL A 132 13.72 7.06 11.34
N HIS A 133 13.58 5.74 11.24
CA HIS A 133 13.46 5.04 9.98
C HIS A 133 12.00 4.70 9.70
N GLY A 134 11.59 4.90 8.45
CA GLY A 134 10.26 4.59 7.95
C GLY A 134 10.35 3.66 6.75
N PHE A 135 9.77 2.47 6.87
CA PHE A 135 9.64 1.53 5.76
C PHE A 135 8.29 1.68 5.10
N GLN A 136 8.26 1.84 3.78
CA GLN A 136 7.05 1.85 2.97
C GLN A 136 6.82 0.44 2.39
N GLU A 137 5.83 -0.30 2.90
CA GLU A 137 5.59 -1.70 2.49
C GLU A 137 5.32 -1.83 0.99
N SER A 138 4.49 -0.96 0.42
CA SER A 138 4.05 -1.05 -0.98
C SER A 138 5.16 -0.81 -2.01
N ARG A 139 6.27 -0.21 -1.60
CA ARG A 139 7.46 0.04 -2.44
C ARG A 139 8.69 -0.72 -1.98
N GLY A 140 8.63 -1.33 -0.80
CA GLY A 140 9.76 -1.98 -0.15
C GLY A 140 10.94 -1.02 -0.05
N HIS A 141 10.73 0.18 0.50
CA HIS A 141 11.77 1.21 0.56
C HIS A 141 11.86 1.84 1.95
N TRP A 142 13.09 2.07 2.40
CA TRP A 142 13.42 2.73 3.65
C TRP A 142 13.68 4.21 3.45
N PHE A 143 13.16 5.02 4.36
CA PHE A 143 13.47 6.43 4.51
C PHE A 143 14.00 6.67 5.91
N SER A 144 14.83 7.69 6.07
CA SER A 144 15.43 8.00 7.37
C SER A 144 15.43 9.50 7.58
N GLU A 145 14.95 9.93 8.74
CA GLU A 145 15.03 11.32 9.21
C GLU A 145 15.98 11.36 10.41
N ALA A 146 16.91 12.31 10.42
CA ALA A 146 17.84 12.47 11.54
C ALA A 146 17.13 13.13 12.73
N LEU A 147 17.39 12.62 13.94
CA LEU A 147 17.03 13.28 15.19
C LEU A 147 18.15 14.23 15.62
N GLY A 148 17.79 15.34 16.28
CA GLY A 148 18.75 16.22 16.93
C GLY A 148 19.55 15.51 18.05
N PRO A 149 20.70 16.05 18.48
CA PRO A 149 21.59 15.39 19.45
C PRO A 149 20.95 15.01 20.79
N ASN A 150 19.87 15.68 21.19
CA ASN A 150 19.11 15.41 22.40
C ASN A 150 17.60 15.26 22.12
N GLU A 151 17.24 15.11 20.84
CA GLU A 151 15.85 14.97 20.43
C GLU A 151 15.43 13.51 20.66
N THR A 152 14.47 13.31 21.57
CA THR A 152 13.92 11.98 21.88
C THR A 152 12.50 11.86 21.34
N VAL A 153 12.16 10.69 20.80
CA VAL A 153 10.77 10.41 20.41
C VAL A 153 10.00 9.96 21.65
N ASN A 154 8.98 10.74 21.99
CA ASN A 154 8.12 10.48 23.15
C ASN A 154 6.94 9.58 22.79
N GLN A 155 6.48 9.63 21.53
CA GLN A 155 5.34 8.85 21.06
C GLN A 155 5.60 8.40 19.62
N LEU A 156 5.25 7.14 19.33
CA LEU A 156 5.40 6.54 18.01
C LEU A 156 4.12 5.75 17.70
N GLU A 157 3.27 6.37 16.88
CA GLU A 157 1.89 5.95 16.62
C GLU A 157 1.67 5.73 15.13
N GLY A 158 0.74 4.87 14.74
CA GLY A 158 0.49 4.59 13.33
C GLY A 158 -0.85 3.96 13.05
N ARG A 159 -1.44 4.36 11.92
CA ARG A 159 -2.70 3.81 11.41
C ARG A 159 -2.76 3.95 9.90
N GLY A 160 -3.17 2.87 9.23
CA GLY A 160 -3.31 2.83 7.79
C GLY A 160 -2.00 3.19 7.08
N HIS A 161 -1.98 4.34 6.42
CA HIS A 161 -0.91 4.87 5.57
C HIS A 161 -0.15 6.03 6.20
N VAL A 162 -0.44 6.38 7.46
CA VAL A 162 0.31 7.37 8.24
C VAL A 162 0.88 6.72 9.49
N ALA A 163 2.13 7.04 9.78
CA ALA A 163 2.64 6.91 11.14
C ALA A 163 3.32 8.21 11.56
N VAL A 164 3.34 8.49 12.86
CA VAL A 164 3.90 9.71 13.42
C VAL A 164 4.88 9.37 14.54
N ALA A 165 6.02 10.06 14.54
CA ALA A 165 6.92 10.15 15.67
C ALA A 165 6.83 11.57 16.24
N ILE A 166 6.54 11.69 17.53
CA ILE A 166 6.43 12.98 18.23
C ILE A 166 7.63 13.16 19.13
N THR A 167 8.30 14.31 18.97
CA THR A 167 9.39 14.78 19.84
C THR A 167 8.95 16.06 20.56
N PRO A 168 9.66 16.53 21.60
CA PRO A 168 9.42 17.85 22.16
C PRO A 168 9.52 19.00 21.13
N GLU A 169 10.28 18.82 20.06
CA GLU A 169 10.62 19.86 19.09
C GLU A 169 9.72 19.85 17.85
N ARG A 170 9.18 18.69 17.46
CA ARG A 170 8.41 18.54 16.22
C ARG A 170 7.56 17.28 16.18
N ALA A 171 6.57 17.29 15.30
CA ALA A 171 5.95 16.08 14.80
C ALA A 171 6.59 15.67 13.47
N LEU A 172 6.92 14.38 13.34
CA LEU A 172 7.42 13.74 12.13
C LEU A 172 6.37 12.76 11.62
N ALA A 173 5.73 13.06 10.49
CA ALA A 173 4.81 12.13 9.85
C ALA A 173 5.50 11.36 8.72
N PHE A 174 5.38 10.04 8.73
CA PHE A 174 5.77 9.17 7.65
C PHE A 174 4.55 8.81 6.79
N SER A 175 4.67 8.96 5.47
CA SER A 175 3.59 8.64 4.53
C SER A 175 3.89 7.38 3.72
N ALA A 176 3.00 6.40 3.80
CA ALA A 176 3.03 5.21 2.95
C ALA A 176 2.59 5.47 1.50
N PHE A 177 2.02 6.65 1.21
CA PHE A 177 1.58 7.03 -0.13
C PHE A 177 2.67 7.76 -0.90
N THR A 178 3.11 8.90 -0.37
CA THR A 178 4.11 9.75 -1.00
C THR A 178 5.52 9.20 -0.79
N GLY A 179 5.75 8.51 0.33
CA GLY A 179 7.06 8.07 0.77
C GLY A 179 7.82 9.21 1.46
N GLY A 180 8.53 8.89 2.54
CA GLY A 180 9.35 9.85 3.28
C GLY A 180 8.69 10.47 4.50
N PHE A 181 9.48 11.28 5.20
CA PHE A 181 9.10 12.01 6.41
C PHE A 181 8.75 13.45 6.10
N PHE A 182 7.75 13.97 6.80
CA PHE A 182 7.26 15.33 6.71
C PHE A 182 7.19 15.90 8.11
N SER A 183 7.97 16.94 8.38
CA SER A 183 8.09 17.50 9.72
C SER A 183 7.31 18.81 9.87
N VAL A 184 6.73 19.04 11.04
CA VAL A 184 6.27 20.36 11.49
C VAL A 184 6.85 20.65 12.87
N ARG A 185 7.49 21.81 13.02
CA ARG A 185 8.10 22.23 14.28
C ARG A 185 7.08 22.77 15.25
N PHE A 186 7.28 22.47 16.52
CA PHE A 186 6.54 23.04 17.62
C PHE A 186 7.16 24.36 18.07
N SER A 187 6.33 25.24 18.63
CA SER A 187 6.75 26.47 19.28
C SER A 187 7.34 26.16 20.66
N PRO A 188 8.13 27.08 21.27
CA PRO A 188 8.58 26.90 22.65
C PRO A 188 7.39 26.66 23.60
N ASN A 189 7.49 25.62 24.44
CA ASN A 189 6.45 25.19 25.39
C ASN A 189 5.13 24.69 24.74
N GLU A 190 5.08 24.50 23.42
CA GLU A 190 3.97 23.82 22.77
C GLU A 190 4.05 22.32 23.11
N GLN A 191 3.00 21.77 23.71
CA GLN A 191 2.95 20.37 24.14
C GLN A 191 1.83 19.63 23.42
N VAL A 192 2.08 18.40 23.01
CA VAL A 192 1.05 17.52 22.41
C VAL A 192 0.08 17.06 23.51
N GLN A 193 -1.20 17.31 23.28
CA GLN A 193 -2.30 16.92 24.17
C GLN A 193 -2.97 15.62 23.73
N SER A 194 -3.17 15.45 22.42
CA SER A 194 -3.75 14.22 21.86
C SER A 194 -3.31 13.99 20.42
N ILE A 195 -3.35 12.71 20.02
CA ILE A 195 -3.14 12.27 18.64
C ILE A 195 -4.35 11.41 18.26
N ASP A 196 -5.08 11.84 17.24
CA ASP A 196 -6.20 11.10 16.68
C ASP A 196 -5.84 10.66 15.26
N GLN A 197 -6.02 9.37 14.95
CA GLN A 197 -5.63 8.81 13.65
C GLN A 197 -6.80 8.13 12.94
N ALA A 198 -6.95 8.48 11.65
CA ALA A 198 -7.67 7.70 10.66
C ALA A 198 -6.65 6.98 9.76
N ASN A 199 -7.11 6.25 8.75
CA ASN A 199 -6.20 5.49 7.88
C ASN A 199 -5.23 6.39 7.11
N ASP A 200 -5.67 7.55 6.62
CA ASP A 200 -4.86 8.40 5.74
C ASP A 200 -4.48 9.75 6.36
N VAL A 201 -4.99 10.01 7.56
CA VAL A 201 -4.93 11.32 8.22
C VAL A 201 -4.56 11.13 9.69
N THR A 202 -3.67 11.98 10.19
CA THR A 202 -3.40 12.13 11.63
C THR A 202 -3.67 13.56 12.06
N LEU A 203 -4.42 13.73 13.14
CA LEU A 203 -4.64 15.00 13.80
C LEU A 203 -3.82 15.02 15.10
N VAL A 204 -2.92 15.98 15.22
CA VAL A 204 -2.17 16.25 16.44
C VAL A 204 -2.74 17.52 17.07
N ARG A 205 -3.31 17.40 18.25
CA ARG A 205 -3.74 18.55 19.05
C ARG A 205 -2.64 18.92 20.02
N THR A 206 -2.24 20.18 20.01
CA THR A 206 -1.27 20.75 20.95
C THR A 206 -1.92 21.78 21.86
N THR A 207 -1.17 22.29 22.83
CA THR A 207 -1.60 23.40 23.69
C THR A 207 -1.84 24.71 22.92
N VAL A 208 -1.32 24.84 21.70
CA VAL A 208 -1.36 26.08 20.91
C VAL A 208 -2.27 25.95 19.68
N ARG A 209 -2.33 24.78 19.04
CA ARG A 209 -3.00 24.61 17.75
C ARG A 209 -3.37 23.15 17.46
N GLN A 210 -4.06 22.95 16.35
CA GLN A 210 -4.38 21.64 15.81
C GLN A 210 -3.72 21.47 14.45
N LEU A 211 -3.00 20.37 14.27
CA LEU A 211 -2.22 20.07 13.08
C LEU A 211 -2.75 18.80 12.44
N ALA A 212 -3.22 18.89 11.20
CA ALA A 212 -3.65 17.74 10.42
C ALA A 212 -2.57 17.38 9.38
N PHE A 213 -2.10 16.14 9.40
CA PHE A 213 -1.28 15.57 8.34
C PHE A 213 -2.12 14.65 7.47
N ARG A 214 -1.97 14.77 6.14
CA ARG A 214 -2.61 13.89 5.16
C ARG A 214 -1.55 13.15 4.34
N SER A 215 -1.50 11.83 4.45
CA SER A 215 -0.50 10.97 3.77
C SER A 215 -0.48 11.13 2.25
N GLN A 216 -1.65 11.25 1.62
CA GLN A 216 -1.79 11.29 0.16
C GLN A 216 -1.12 12.51 -0.48
N ILE A 217 -1.02 13.62 0.25
CA ILE A 217 -0.39 14.86 -0.23
C ILE A 217 0.96 15.12 0.44
N GLY A 218 1.26 14.49 1.59
CA GLY A 218 2.51 14.70 2.31
C GLY A 218 2.63 16.10 2.91
N LEU A 219 1.53 16.67 3.44
CA LEU A 219 1.53 18.03 3.97
C LEU A 219 0.83 18.12 5.31
N TRP A 220 1.41 18.95 6.18
CA TRP A 220 0.79 19.42 7.41
C TRP A 220 -0.07 20.65 7.13
N THR A 221 -1.23 20.74 7.77
CA THR A 221 -2.12 21.89 7.71
C THR A 221 -2.57 22.24 9.12
N GLU A 222 -2.43 23.51 9.49
CA GLU A 222 -2.99 24.02 10.73
C GLU A 222 -4.49 24.25 10.56
N MET A 223 -5.28 23.69 11.47
CA MET A 223 -6.73 23.83 11.49
C MET A 223 -7.09 25.15 12.17
N ARG A 224 -7.97 25.93 11.53
CA ARG A 224 -8.50 27.20 12.06
C ARG A 224 -9.83 26.99 12.78
#